data_AF-A0A8H4TH89-F1
#
_entry.id   AF-A0A8H4TH89-F1
#
_cell.length_a   1.000
_cell.length_b   1.000
_cell.length_c   1.000
_cell.angle_alpha   90.00
_cell.angle_beta   90.00
_cell.angle_gamma   90.00
#
_symmetry.space_group_name_H-M   'P 1'
#
loop_
_entity.id
_entity.type
_entity.pdbx_description
1 polymer ?
#
loop_
_entity_poly.entity_id
_entity_poly.type
_entity_poly.pdbx_seq_one_letter_code
_entity_poly.pdbx_strand_id
1 'polypeptide(L)'
;MMGIGTRQGGIVSAFSNDVLVLEITGPTQEHFSVIDVPGTFKGTTHGLTTKEDISLVDNMVKGYMANPRSVMLVVVPYLDPDGDRTLGVLTKPDLVDEGAEYDVIRLVEGKRHCLQLGWRVLRNPGQACNDGSSAMRNRVEKDFFDYKQPWNLVEKEKVGIESWRERLQTILATHIQHEFPKVERDIGLKLKRAQNALKALGPRRLTTSEQARFLMDISLRFRDIATSAIQARYMETDFFNKAISLKLVTVMFNRGEKFANDMAEFAHALNFNTSHHTGDIGDLDVDCLVFSDLETVPTRHVTDPEEIRDVTEENDPIPQPYRQGILSWLKRVHRDSRGFELGTSHSSLLLVTMREQAEKWRSLAMGYISDVIALIHSFIIGLFKHIVPSDNVLEKFNSGTQGKISRSAGTHKISTQS
;
A
#
# COMPACT_ATOMS: atom_id res chain seq x y z
N MET A 1 -1.38 -11.53 -48.91
CA MET A 1 -0.43 -10.45 -48.54
C MET A 1 -1.18 -9.13 -48.74
N MET A 2 -1.80 -8.60 -47.69
CA MET A 2 -2.44 -7.27 -47.73
C MET A 2 -1.75 -6.40 -46.68
N GLY A 3 -0.94 -5.46 -47.14
CA GLY A 3 -0.41 -4.38 -46.33
C GLY A 3 -0.80 -3.07 -46.99
N ILE A 4 -1.58 -2.24 -46.31
CA ILE A 4 -1.75 -0.83 -46.67
C ILE A 4 -0.72 -0.07 -45.83
N GLY A 5 0.44 0.20 -46.43
CA GLY A 5 1.48 1.04 -45.84
C GLY A 5 1.50 2.40 -46.53
N THR A 6 1.13 3.45 -45.82
CA THR A 6 1.49 4.83 -46.19
C THR A 6 2.99 5.01 -45.96
N ARG A 7 3.71 5.31 -47.04
CA ARG A 7 5.15 5.53 -47.04
C ARG A 7 5.50 6.79 -46.23
N GLN A 8 6.05 6.64 -45.04
CA GLN A 8 6.99 7.59 -44.42
C GLN A 8 7.83 6.91 -43.33
N GLY A 9 9.09 6.61 -43.64
CA GLY A 9 10.26 6.68 -42.76
C GLY A 9 10.37 5.86 -41.46
N GLY A 10 9.38 5.07 -41.06
CA GLY A 10 9.46 4.21 -39.87
C GLY A 10 9.77 2.75 -40.22
N ILE A 11 10.52 2.06 -39.35
CA ILE A 11 10.64 0.59 -39.38
C ILE A 11 9.23 0.03 -39.34
N VAL A 12 8.76 -0.57 -40.43
CA VAL A 12 7.45 -1.22 -40.48
C VAL A 12 7.57 -2.48 -39.64
N SER A 13 7.02 -2.49 -38.42
CA SER A 13 6.91 -3.73 -37.66
C SER A 13 6.01 -4.68 -38.42
N ALA A 14 6.47 -5.90 -38.65
CA ALA A 14 5.70 -6.91 -39.38
C ALA A 14 4.46 -7.39 -38.59
N PHE A 15 4.42 -7.10 -37.28
CA PHE A 15 3.35 -7.49 -36.36
C PHE A 15 2.92 -6.30 -35.49
N SER A 16 1.64 -6.28 -35.11
CA SER A 16 1.05 -5.35 -34.13
C SER A 16 0.37 -6.15 -33.01
N ASN A 17 0.30 -5.56 -31.81
CA ASN A 17 -0.50 -6.07 -30.69
C ASN A 17 -2.00 -5.74 -30.83
N ASP A 18 -2.37 -4.92 -31.82
CA ASP A 18 -3.75 -4.55 -32.06
C ASP A 18 -4.55 -5.74 -32.60
N VAL A 19 -5.78 -5.90 -32.09
CA VAL A 19 -6.67 -6.99 -32.47
C VAL A 19 -7.60 -6.50 -33.59
N LEU A 20 -7.58 -7.17 -34.74
CA LEU A 20 -8.58 -6.98 -35.78
C LEU A 20 -9.85 -7.76 -35.41
N VAL A 21 -10.94 -7.03 -35.15
CA VAL A 21 -12.25 -7.62 -34.86
C VAL A 21 -13.09 -7.60 -36.13
N LEU A 22 -13.51 -8.78 -36.58
CA LEU A 22 -14.46 -8.95 -37.67
C LEU A 22 -15.79 -9.42 -37.10
N GLU A 23 -16.83 -8.61 -37.23
CA GLU A 23 -18.18 -8.95 -36.78
C GLU A 23 -19.07 -9.22 -37.99
N ILE A 24 -19.59 -10.44 -38.09
CA ILE A 24 -20.51 -10.87 -39.14
C ILE A 24 -21.85 -11.17 -38.47
N THR A 25 -22.89 -10.45 -38.86
CA THR A 25 -24.24 -10.60 -38.30
C THR A 25 -25.24 -11.02 -39.37
N GLY A 26 -26.19 -11.88 -39.00
CA GLY A 26 -27.25 -12.32 -39.89
C GLY A 26 -28.19 -13.34 -39.23
N PRO A 27 -29.41 -13.51 -39.74
CA PRO A 27 -30.41 -14.42 -39.15
C PRO A 27 -30.04 -15.90 -39.26
N THR A 28 -29.07 -16.24 -40.11
CA THR A 28 -28.58 -17.59 -40.35
C THR A 28 -27.18 -17.84 -39.76
N GLN A 29 -26.62 -16.85 -39.04
CA GLN A 29 -25.28 -16.96 -38.45
C GLN A 29 -25.37 -17.51 -37.03
N GLU A 30 -24.43 -18.39 -36.68
CA GLU A 30 -24.34 -18.98 -35.35
C GLU A 30 -23.55 -18.06 -34.41
N HIS A 31 -23.91 -18.05 -33.12
CA HIS A 31 -23.17 -17.32 -32.09
C HIS A 31 -21.85 -18.02 -31.78
N PHE A 32 -20.82 -17.67 -32.55
CA PHE A 32 -19.51 -18.29 -32.46
C PHE A 32 -18.42 -17.22 -32.57
N SER A 33 -17.40 -17.32 -31.71
CA SER A 33 -16.25 -16.43 -31.71
C SER A 33 -14.98 -17.25 -31.82
N VAL A 34 -14.16 -16.91 -32.82
CA VAL A 34 -12.86 -17.53 -33.05
C VAL A 34 -11.80 -16.45 -32.97
N ILE A 35 -10.72 -16.76 -32.28
CA ILE A 35 -9.52 -15.95 -32.27
C ILE A 35 -8.50 -16.69 -33.11
N ASP A 36 -8.17 -16.12 -34.28
CA ASP A 36 -7.04 -16.60 -35.06
C ASP A 36 -5.76 -15.98 -34.50
N VAL A 37 -4.87 -16.84 -34.02
CA VAL A 37 -3.61 -16.43 -33.39
C VAL A 37 -2.50 -16.67 -34.40
N PRO A 38 -1.52 -15.75 -34.55
CA PRO A 38 -0.44 -15.93 -35.50
C PRO A 38 0.28 -17.27 -35.33
N GLY A 39 0.58 -17.93 -36.45
CA GLY A 39 1.33 -19.19 -36.44
C GLY A 39 2.70 -19.01 -35.78
N THR A 40 3.13 -20.00 -34.99
CA THR A 40 4.45 -19.96 -34.37
C THR A 40 5.53 -20.23 -35.42
N PHE A 41 6.37 -19.22 -35.69
CA PHE A 41 7.49 -19.36 -36.61
C PHE A 41 8.78 -19.63 -35.82
N LYS A 42 9.48 -20.73 -36.16
CA LYS A 42 10.76 -21.10 -35.52
C LYS A 42 11.99 -20.57 -36.28
N GLY A 43 11.83 -20.02 -37.49
CA GLY A 43 12.92 -19.52 -38.32
C GLY A 43 12.81 -18.02 -38.56
N THR A 44 13.93 -17.31 -38.47
CA THR A 44 14.05 -15.90 -38.85
C THR A 44 14.26 -15.78 -40.37
N THR A 45 13.36 -15.12 -41.08
CA THR A 45 13.57 -14.76 -42.50
C THR A 45 14.34 -13.44 -42.56
N HIS A 46 15.53 -13.45 -43.13
CA HIS A 46 16.36 -12.24 -43.28
C HIS A 46 15.58 -11.12 -43.98
N GLY A 47 15.38 -9.99 -43.26
CA GLY A 47 14.73 -8.78 -43.78
C GLY A 47 13.24 -8.62 -43.49
N LEU A 48 12.56 -9.61 -42.90
CA LEU A 48 11.12 -9.55 -42.61
C LEU A 48 10.73 -9.77 -41.13
N THR A 49 11.54 -10.50 -40.35
CA THR A 49 11.19 -10.85 -38.96
C THR A 49 12.43 -10.79 -38.05
N THR A 50 12.34 -10.08 -36.93
CA THR A 50 13.38 -9.96 -35.90
C THR A 50 13.21 -11.01 -34.79
N LYS A 51 14.20 -11.18 -33.90
CA LYS A 51 14.07 -12.08 -32.73
C LYS A 51 13.06 -11.54 -31.73
N GLU A 52 12.94 -10.22 -31.67
CA GLU A 52 11.99 -9.47 -30.86
C GLU A 52 10.54 -9.75 -31.34
N ASP A 53 10.30 -9.79 -32.66
CA ASP A 53 9.01 -10.15 -33.23
C ASP A 53 8.57 -11.57 -32.85
N ILE A 54 9.50 -12.53 -32.83
CA ILE A 54 9.23 -13.92 -32.38
C ILE A 54 8.78 -13.92 -30.91
N SER A 55 9.48 -13.16 -30.05
CA SER A 55 9.12 -13.07 -28.63
C SER A 55 7.77 -12.37 -28.41
N LEU A 56 7.44 -11.37 -29.23
CA LEU A 56 6.15 -10.68 -29.17
C LEU A 56 4.99 -11.60 -29.56
N VAL A 57 5.14 -12.34 -30.66
CA VAL A 57 4.14 -13.34 -31.10
C VAL A 57 3.99 -14.44 -30.05
N ASP A 58 5.08 -14.96 -29.49
CA ASP A 58 5.04 -15.98 -28.45
C ASP A 58 4.34 -15.48 -27.17
N ASN A 59 4.62 -14.25 -26.73
CA ASN A 59 3.94 -13.64 -25.58
C ASN A 59 2.45 -13.41 -25.84
N MET A 60 2.07 -12.98 -27.05
CA MET A 60 0.68 -12.81 -27.44
C MET A 60 -0.07 -14.14 -27.44
N VAL A 61 0.50 -15.17 -28.08
CA VAL A 61 -0.03 -16.54 -28.10
C VAL A 61 -0.22 -17.04 -26.67
N LYS A 62 0.82 -16.95 -25.84
CA LYS A 62 0.77 -17.34 -24.42
C LYS A 62 -0.31 -16.58 -23.65
N GLY A 63 -0.53 -15.29 -23.92
CA GLY A 63 -1.58 -14.50 -23.28
C GLY A 63 -2.99 -15.04 -23.56
N TYR A 64 -3.29 -15.37 -24.81
CA TYR A 64 -4.58 -15.97 -25.18
C TYR A 64 -4.73 -17.41 -24.66
N MET A 65 -3.63 -18.18 -24.68
CA MET A 65 -3.61 -19.56 -24.19
C MET A 65 -3.68 -19.67 -22.66
N ALA A 66 -3.19 -18.66 -21.92
CA ALA A 66 -3.22 -18.61 -20.47
C ALA A 66 -4.63 -18.43 -19.89
N ASN A 67 -5.58 -17.92 -20.67
CA ASN A 67 -6.95 -17.76 -20.20
C ASN A 67 -7.63 -19.14 -20.06
N PRO A 68 -7.99 -19.60 -18.85
CA PRO A 68 -8.58 -20.93 -18.65
C PRO A 68 -9.98 -21.07 -19.28
N ARG A 69 -10.60 -19.96 -19.70
CA ARG A 69 -11.94 -19.88 -20.30
C ARG A 69 -11.95 -20.01 -21.82
N SER A 70 -10.79 -20.20 -22.44
CA SER A 70 -10.68 -20.46 -23.87
C SER A 70 -10.58 -21.96 -24.13
N VAL A 71 -11.32 -22.43 -25.12
CA VAL A 71 -11.17 -23.77 -25.69
C VAL A 71 -10.10 -23.70 -26.77
N MET A 72 -9.08 -24.55 -26.68
CA MET A 72 -7.95 -24.55 -27.60
C MET A 72 -8.25 -25.49 -28.77
N LEU A 73 -8.20 -24.97 -30.00
CA LEU A 73 -8.27 -25.77 -31.22
C LEU A 73 -6.85 -25.98 -31.72
N VAL A 74 -6.27 -27.16 -31.52
CA VAL A 74 -4.85 -27.37 -31.81
C VAL A 74 -4.62 -28.65 -32.63
N VAL A 75 -3.64 -28.56 -33.53
CA VAL A 75 -3.13 -29.70 -34.31
C VAL A 75 -2.04 -30.45 -33.52
N VAL A 76 -1.38 -29.79 -32.56
CA VAL A 76 -0.28 -30.34 -31.75
C VAL A 76 -0.35 -29.84 -30.30
N PRO A 77 -0.47 -30.73 -29.30
CA PRO A 77 -0.68 -30.35 -27.90
C PRO A 77 0.65 -30.11 -27.17
N TYR A 78 1.14 -28.87 -27.12
CA TYR A 78 2.37 -28.53 -26.38
C TYR A 78 2.15 -27.66 -25.12
N LEU A 79 0.96 -27.11 -24.90
CA LEU A 79 0.72 -26.08 -23.86
C LEU A 79 -0.48 -26.37 -22.93
N ASP A 80 -1.10 -27.55 -23.08
CA ASP A 80 -2.16 -28.04 -22.19
C ASP A 80 -1.81 -29.48 -21.77
N PRO A 81 -1.00 -29.66 -20.70
CA PRO A 81 -0.50 -30.98 -20.29
C PRO A 81 -1.60 -31.96 -19.92
N ASP A 82 -2.70 -31.44 -19.35
CA ASP A 82 -3.85 -32.23 -18.90
C ASP A 82 -4.85 -32.49 -20.04
N GLY A 83 -4.85 -31.64 -21.08
CA GLY A 83 -5.68 -31.82 -22.27
C GLY A 83 -7.19 -31.61 -22.02
N ASP A 84 -7.54 -30.96 -20.91
CA ASP A 84 -8.92 -30.76 -20.44
C ASP A 84 -9.73 -29.83 -21.34
N ARG A 85 -9.04 -28.86 -21.97
CA ARG A 85 -9.65 -27.79 -22.77
C ARG A 85 -9.15 -27.75 -24.20
N THR A 86 -8.49 -28.81 -24.65
CA THR A 86 -7.91 -28.92 -25.98
C THR A 86 -8.71 -29.89 -26.85
N LEU A 87 -9.25 -29.37 -27.95
CA LEU A 87 -9.91 -30.16 -28.99
C LEU A 87 -8.92 -30.37 -30.15
N GLY A 88 -8.58 -31.64 -30.39
CA GLY A 88 -7.67 -32.01 -31.48
C GLY A 88 -8.39 -31.98 -32.82
N VAL A 89 -7.91 -31.17 -33.76
CA VAL A 89 -8.47 -31.13 -35.12
C VAL A 89 -7.38 -31.46 -36.13
N LEU A 90 -7.61 -32.52 -36.89
CA LEU A 90 -6.75 -32.94 -37.99
C LEU A 90 -7.39 -32.49 -39.30
N THR A 91 -6.63 -31.74 -40.08
CA THR A 91 -7.09 -31.24 -41.38
C THR A 91 -6.28 -31.87 -42.50
N LYS A 92 -6.88 -31.96 -43.69
CA LYS A 92 -6.27 -32.49 -44.91
C LYS A 92 -5.82 -33.97 -44.79
N PRO A 93 -6.72 -34.90 -44.44
CA PRO A 93 -6.42 -36.33 -44.42
C PRO A 93 -6.06 -36.88 -45.81
N ASP A 94 -6.35 -36.13 -46.88
CA ASP A 94 -6.04 -36.47 -48.26
C ASP A 94 -4.56 -36.36 -48.62
N LEU A 95 -3.76 -35.63 -47.85
CA LEU A 95 -2.32 -35.43 -48.08
C LEU A 95 -1.43 -36.36 -47.22
N VAL A 96 -2.03 -37.30 -46.49
CA VAL A 96 -1.27 -38.24 -45.67
C VAL A 96 -0.66 -39.32 -46.57
N ASP A 97 0.62 -39.59 -46.40
CA ASP A 97 1.34 -40.61 -47.16
C ASP A 97 0.73 -42.01 -46.94
N GLU A 98 0.69 -42.81 -48.01
CA GLU A 98 0.18 -44.18 -47.97
C GLU A 98 0.96 -45.01 -46.94
N GLY A 99 0.26 -45.47 -45.89
CA GLY A 99 0.82 -46.22 -44.77
C GLY A 99 0.88 -45.45 -43.44
N ALA A 100 1.00 -44.12 -43.47
CA ALA A 100 0.96 -43.29 -42.26
C ALA A 100 -0.48 -43.03 -41.75
N GLU A 101 -1.49 -43.28 -42.59
CA GLU A 101 -2.91 -43.08 -42.27
C GLU A 101 -3.36 -43.88 -41.04
N TYR A 102 -2.84 -45.10 -40.85
CA TYR A 102 -3.16 -45.94 -39.67
C TYR A 102 -2.67 -45.33 -38.36
N ASP A 103 -1.52 -44.66 -38.38
CA ASP A 103 -0.98 -43.97 -37.21
C ASP A 103 -1.83 -42.74 -36.84
N VAL A 104 -2.37 -42.06 -37.86
CA VAL A 104 -3.30 -40.94 -37.66
C VAL A 104 -4.64 -41.44 -37.09
N ILE A 105 -5.16 -42.56 -37.57
CA ILE A 105 -6.38 -43.17 -37.02
C ILE A 105 -6.18 -43.56 -35.55
N ARG A 106 -5.02 -44.15 -35.19
CA ARG A 106 -4.69 -44.44 -33.78
C ARG A 106 -4.63 -43.19 -32.91
N LEU A 107 -4.21 -42.05 -33.46
CA LEU A 107 -4.26 -40.75 -32.77
C LEU A 107 -5.71 -40.29 -32.58
N VAL A 108 -6.56 -40.41 -33.60
CA VAL A 108 -7.98 -40.03 -33.55
C VAL A 108 -8.77 -40.87 -32.54
N GLU A 109 -8.44 -42.15 -32.42
CA GLU A 109 -9.00 -43.04 -31.41
C GLU A 109 -8.52 -42.72 -29.98
N GLY A 110 -7.58 -41.79 -29.82
CA GLY A 110 -7.03 -41.40 -28.53
C GLY A 110 -6.00 -42.38 -27.97
N LYS A 111 -5.49 -43.34 -28.74
CA LYS A 111 -4.53 -44.35 -28.27
C LYS A 111 -3.12 -43.80 -28.05
N ARG A 112 -2.76 -42.68 -28.71
CA ARG A 112 -1.42 -42.07 -28.66
C ARG A 112 -1.38 -40.82 -27.77
N HIS A 113 -2.40 -39.96 -27.88
CA HIS A 113 -2.59 -38.78 -27.04
C HIS A 113 -4.06 -38.64 -26.66
N CYS A 114 -4.35 -38.80 -25.37
CA CYS A 114 -5.69 -38.64 -24.82
C CYS A 114 -5.97 -37.14 -24.61
N LEU A 115 -6.96 -36.61 -25.35
CA LEU A 115 -7.54 -35.29 -25.10
C LEU A 115 -8.94 -35.50 -24.52
N GLN A 116 -9.33 -34.76 -23.48
CA GLN A 116 -10.66 -34.92 -22.87
C GLN A 116 -11.79 -34.55 -23.84
N LEU A 117 -11.56 -33.56 -24.70
CA LEU A 117 -12.51 -33.15 -25.73
C LEU A 117 -12.47 -34.06 -26.98
N GLY A 118 -11.44 -34.90 -27.10
CA GLY A 118 -11.23 -35.85 -28.17
C GLY A 118 -10.56 -35.27 -29.43
N TRP A 119 -10.46 -36.12 -30.45
CA TRP A 119 -9.94 -35.77 -31.77
C TRP A 119 -11.06 -35.79 -32.82
N ARG A 120 -10.91 -34.94 -33.84
CA ARG A 120 -11.80 -34.84 -35.00
C ARG A 120 -10.99 -34.71 -36.30
N VAL A 121 -11.47 -35.33 -37.37
CA VAL A 121 -10.85 -35.27 -38.70
C VAL A 121 -11.76 -34.54 -39.67
N LEU A 122 -11.21 -33.54 -40.34
CA LEU A 122 -11.90 -32.70 -41.31
C LEU A 122 -11.16 -32.67 -42.64
N ARG A 123 -11.90 -32.72 -43.74
CA ARG A 123 -11.35 -32.55 -45.08
C ARG A 123 -11.65 -31.15 -45.59
N ASN A 124 -10.58 -30.36 -45.73
CA ASN A 124 -10.67 -29.05 -46.34
C ASN A 124 -10.53 -29.14 -47.88
N PRO A 125 -11.14 -28.24 -48.66
CA PRO A 125 -10.92 -28.17 -50.10
C PRO A 125 -9.45 -27.95 -50.42
N GLY A 126 -8.94 -28.65 -51.44
CA GLY A 126 -7.61 -28.38 -51.99
C GLY A 126 -7.56 -27.01 -52.68
N GLN A 127 -6.35 -26.44 -52.82
CA GLN A 127 -6.13 -25.12 -53.45
C GLN A 127 -6.62 -25.04 -54.92
N ALA A 128 -6.88 -26.18 -55.58
CA ALA A 128 -7.37 -26.26 -56.95
C ALA A 128 -8.91 -26.26 -57.09
N CYS A 129 -9.68 -26.42 -56.00
CA CYS A 129 -11.14 -26.46 -56.02
C CYS A 129 -11.72 -25.19 -55.38
N ASN A 130 -11.79 -24.11 -56.15
CA ASN A 130 -12.36 -22.82 -55.71
C ASN A 130 -13.86 -22.66 -56.04
N ASP A 131 -14.52 -23.70 -56.55
CA ASP A 131 -15.94 -23.64 -56.96
C ASP A 131 -16.90 -23.76 -55.75
N GLY A 132 -17.04 -22.64 -55.04
CA GLY A 132 -18.32 -21.91 -54.94
C GLY A 132 -19.44 -22.36 -54.00
N SER A 133 -19.56 -23.59 -53.51
CA SER A 133 -20.72 -23.97 -52.65
C SER A 133 -20.35 -24.81 -51.43
N SER A 134 -20.80 -24.35 -50.24
CA SER A 134 -20.67 -25.08 -48.97
C SER A 134 -21.33 -26.46 -49.01
N ALA A 135 -22.45 -26.60 -49.73
CA ALA A 135 -23.15 -27.88 -49.86
C ALA A 135 -22.36 -28.90 -50.70
N MET A 136 -21.70 -28.44 -51.77
CA MET A 136 -20.86 -29.30 -52.60
C MET A 136 -19.64 -29.80 -51.83
N ARG A 137 -19.02 -28.91 -51.04
CA ARG A 137 -17.90 -29.26 -50.14
C ARG A 137 -18.28 -30.37 -49.15
N ASN A 138 -19.42 -30.22 -48.47
CA ASN A 138 -19.86 -31.19 -47.47
C ASN A 138 -20.13 -32.57 -48.09
N ARG A 139 -20.68 -32.62 -49.31
CA ARG A 139 -20.89 -33.88 -50.04
C ARG A 139 -19.56 -34.57 -50.38
N VAL A 140 -18.61 -33.81 -50.93
CA VAL A 140 -17.29 -34.32 -51.29
C VAL A 140 -16.50 -34.82 -50.07
N GLU A 141 -16.66 -34.16 -48.92
CA GLU A 141 -16.12 -34.65 -47.65
C GLU A 141 -16.78 -35.96 -47.20
N LYS A 142 -18.10 -36.03 -47.26
CA LYS A 142 -18.87 -37.21 -46.88
C LYS A 142 -18.50 -38.43 -47.73
N ASP A 143 -18.42 -38.27 -49.05
CA ASP A 143 -18.02 -39.34 -49.96
C ASP A 143 -16.58 -39.83 -49.67
N PHE A 144 -15.67 -38.92 -49.29
CA PHE A 144 -14.31 -39.31 -48.91
C PHE A 144 -14.29 -40.21 -47.67
N PHE A 145 -15.02 -39.83 -46.62
CA PHE A 145 -15.09 -40.61 -45.39
C PHE A 145 -15.95 -41.87 -45.53
N ASP A 146 -16.88 -41.93 -46.48
CA ASP A 146 -17.68 -43.14 -46.71
C ASP A 146 -16.95 -44.18 -47.60
N TYR A 147 -16.21 -43.76 -48.62
CA TYR A 147 -15.65 -44.67 -49.63
C TYR A 147 -14.14 -44.90 -49.56
N LYS A 148 -13.33 -43.99 -48.98
CA LYS A 148 -11.87 -44.13 -48.97
C LYS A 148 -11.39 -44.91 -47.73
N GLN A 149 -10.76 -46.07 -47.94
CA GLN A 149 -10.01 -46.76 -46.89
C GLN A 149 -8.68 -46.03 -46.62
N PRO A 150 -8.19 -45.98 -45.36
CA PRO A 150 -8.74 -46.54 -44.13
C PRO A 150 -9.71 -45.61 -43.38
N TRP A 151 -10.00 -44.42 -43.92
CA TRP A 151 -10.81 -43.38 -43.26
C TRP A 151 -12.27 -43.77 -43.02
N ASN A 152 -12.82 -44.65 -43.84
CA ASN A 152 -14.15 -45.24 -43.66
C ASN A 152 -14.31 -46.18 -42.46
N LEU A 153 -13.20 -46.60 -41.85
CA LEU A 153 -13.21 -47.41 -40.63
C LEU A 153 -13.38 -46.56 -39.36
N VAL A 154 -13.21 -45.24 -39.47
CA VAL A 154 -13.35 -44.32 -38.33
C VAL A 154 -14.83 -44.07 -38.05
N GLU A 155 -15.18 -44.01 -36.76
CA GLU A 155 -16.55 -43.68 -36.32
C GLU A 155 -17.06 -42.38 -36.97
N LYS A 156 -18.28 -42.40 -37.51
CA LYS A 156 -18.89 -41.24 -38.19
C LYS A 156 -19.03 -40.01 -37.28
N GLU A 157 -19.06 -40.20 -35.96
CA GLU A 157 -19.09 -39.12 -34.96
C GLU A 157 -17.75 -38.38 -34.80
N LYS A 158 -16.65 -38.95 -35.31
CA LYS A 158 -15.30 -38.39 -35.21
C LYS A 158 -14.83 -37.74 -36.52
N VAL A 159 -15.59 -37.89 -37.61
CA VAL A 159 -15.22 -37.41 -38.94
C VAL A 159 -16.29 -36.51 -39.54
N GLY A 160 -15.85 -35.54 -40.35
CA GLY A 160 -16.73 -34.68 -41.13
C GLY A 160 -17.24 -33.44 -40.38
N ILE A 161 -17.61 -32.42 -41.16
CA ILE A 161 -17.95 -31.09 -40.67
C ILE A 161 -19.29 -31.01 -39.92
N GLU A 162 -20.26 -31.85 -40.29
CA GLU A 162 -21.59 -31.84 -39.66
C GLU A 162 -21.48 -32.30 -38.19
N SER A 163 -20.85 -33.46 -37.96
CA SER A 163 -20.62 -33.98 -36.60
C SER A 163 -19.69 -33.07 -35.79
N TRP A 164 -18.66 -32.50 -36.44
CA TRP A 164 -17.76 -31.55 -35.79
C TRP A 164 -18.51 -30.30 -35.27
N ARG A 165 -19.45 -29.75 -36.05
CA ARG A 165 -20.22 -28.58 -35.65
C ARG A 165 -21.08 -28.85 -34.43
N GLU A 166 -21.86 -29.92 -34.44
CA GLU A 166 -22.73 -30.30 -33.30
C GLU A 166 -21.90 -30.52 -32.04
N ARG A 167 -20.75 -31.19 -32.17
CA ARG A 167 -19.85 -31.43 -31.05
C ARG A 167 -19.25 -30.14 -30.52
N LEU A 168 -18.79 -29.25 -31.40
CA LEU A 168 -18.19 -27.98 -31.00
C LEU A 168 -19.21 -27.08 -30.29
N GLN A 169 -20.44 -27.00 -30.81
CA GLN A 169 -21.53 -26.26 -30.16
C GLN A 169 -21.80 -26.80 -28.75
N THR A 170 -21.84 -28.12 -28.59
CA THR A 170 -22.04 -28.76 -27.28
C THR A 170 -20.90 -28.41 -26.32
N ILE A 171 -19.64 -28.54 -26.76
CA ILE A 171 -18.46 -28.22 -25.94
C ILE A 171 -18.49 -26.76 -25.50
N LEU A 172 -18.75 -25.83 -26.42
CA LEU A 172 -18.81 -24.40 -26.10
C LEU A 172 -19.96 -24.10 -25.14
N ALA A 173 -21.14 -24.67 -25.37
CA ALA A 173 -22.29 -24.48 -24.48
C ALA A 173 -22.00 -24.97 -23.05
N THR A 174 -21.44 -26.18 -22.90
CA THR A 174 -21.04 -26.71 -21.60
C THR A 174 -19.95 -25.86 -20.94
N HIS A 175 -18.96 -25.43 -21.71
CA HIS A 175 -17.87 -24.59 -21.19
C HIS A 175 -18.38 -23.23 -20.73
N ILE A 176 -19.25 -22.57 -21.51
CA ILE A 176 -19.88 -21.30 -21.15
C ILE A 176 -20.72 -21.48 -19.88
N GLN A 177 -21.55 -22.53 -19.79
CA GLN A 177 -22.38 -22.78 -18.61
C GLN A 177 -21.55 -22.98 -17.34
N HIS A 178 -20.41 -23.68 -17.43
CA HIS A 178 -19.51 -23.91 -16.31
C HIS A 178 -18.74 -22.65 -15.89
N GLU A 179 -18.30 -21.84 -16.85
CA GLU A 179 -17.48 -20.65 -16.60
C GLU A 179 -18.31 -19.39 -16.26
N PHE A 180 -19.58 -19.31 -16.71
CA PHE A 180 -20.42 -18.11 -16.53
C PHE A 180 -20.61 -17.70 -15.05
N PRO A 181 -20.90 -18.61 -14.10
CA PRO A 181 -21.01 -18.25 -12.68
C PRO A 181 -19.68 -17.73 -12.10
N LYS A 182 -18.54 -18.17 -12.65
CA LYS A 182 -17.22 -17.67 -12.23
C LYS A 182 -16.99 -16.26 -12.76
N VAL A 183 -17.40 -15.97 -13.99
CA VAL A 183 -17.35 -14.62 -14.56
C VAL A 183 -18.22 -13.66 -13.76
N GLU A 184 -19.44 -14.06 -13.38
CA GLU A 184 -20.31 -13.23 -12.53
C GLU A 184 -19.64 -12.89 -11.19
N ARG A 185 -19.03 -13.87 -10.53
CA ARG A 185 -18.28 -13.67 -9.28
C ARG A 185 -17.10 -12.70 -9.47
N ASP A 186 -16.33 -12.89 -10.53
CA ASP A 186 -15.18 -12.03 -10.85
C ASP A 186 -15.60 -10.58 -11.12
N ILE A 187 -16.71 -10.38 -11.85
CA ILE A 187 -17.29 -9.06 -12.07
C ILE A 187 -17.74 -8.45 -10.75
N GLY A 188 -18.42 -9.22 -9.89
CA GLY A 188 -18.82 -8.76 -8.56
C GLY A 188 -17.64 -8.34 -7.70
N LEU A 189 -16.54 -9.10 -7.72
CA LEU A 189 -15.30 -8.76 -7.00
C LEU A 189 -14.63 -7.50 -7.57
N LYS A 190 -14.54 -7.38 -8.90
CA LYS A 190 -13.99 -6.19 -9.57
C LYS A 190 -14.83 -4.95 -9.27
N LEU A 191 -16.16 -5.08 -9.30
CA LEU A 191 -17.09 -4.01 -8.96
C LEU A 191 -16.91 -3.58 -7.50
N LYS A 192 -16.85 -4.52 -6.56
CA LYS A 192 -16.62 -4.21 -5.13
C LYS A 192 -15.29 -3.50 -4.90
N ARG A 193 -14.22 -3.93 -5.59
CA ARG A 193 -12.91 -3.25 -5.55
C ARG A 193 -13.00 -1.84 -6.11
N ALA A 194 -13.62 -1.66 -7.27
CA ALA A 194 -13.80 -0.34 -7.89
C ALA A 194 -14.65 0.59 -7.02
N GLN A 195 -15.73 0.09 -6.41
CA GLN A 195 -16.56 0.85 -5.47
C GLN A 195 -15.79 1.25 -4.22
N ASN A 196 -14.97 0.35 -3.66
CA ASN A 196 -14.13 0.67 -2.51
C ASN A 196 -13.05 1.71 -2.86
N ALA A 197 -12.42 1.59 -4.03
CA ALA A 197 -11.48 2.58 -4.54
C ALA A 197 -12.17 3.95 -4.75
N LEU A 198 -13.37 3.97 -5.32
CA LEU A 198 -14.15 5.20 -5.50
C LEU A 198 -14.53 5.83 -4.16
N LYS A 199 -14.94 5.03 -3.17
CA LYS A 199 -15.20 5.53 -1.81
C LYS A 199 -13.95 6.11 -1.15
N ALA A 200 -12.79 5.49 -1.37
CA ALA A 200 -11.51 5.97 -0.84
C ALA A 200 -11.09 7.32 -1.44
N LEU A 201 -11.44 7.60 -2.69
CA LEU A 201 -11.18 8.90 -3.34
C LEU A 201 -12.01 10.05 -2.74
N GLY A 202 -13.12 9.73 -2.06
CA GLY A 202 -14.01 10.70 -1.45
C GLY A 202 -14.94 11.40 -2.45
N PRO A 203 -15.73 12.39 -1.99
CA PRO A 203 -16.68 13.10 -2.83
C PRO A 203 -15.97 14.00 -3.86
N ARG A 204 -16.63 14.18 -5.02
CA ARG A 204 -16.21 15.16 -6.04
C ARG A 204 -16.24 16.58 -5.46
N ARG A 205 -15.27 17.40 -5.87
CA ARG A 205 -15.03 18.77 -5.35
C ARG A 205 -14.72 19.75 -6.49
N LEU A 206 -15.65 19.88 -7.45
CA LEU A 206 -15.43 20.72 -8.63
C LEU A 206 -15.84 22.18 -8.37
N THR A 207 -16.87 22.39 -7.55
CA THR A 207 -17.39 23.73 -7.25
C THR A 207 -16.77 24.32 -5.98
N THR A 208 -16.71 25.66 -5.89
CA THR A 208 -16.25 26.38 -4.69
C THR A 208 -17.10 26.04 -3.46
N SER A 209 -18.41 25.86 -3.63
CA SER A 209 -19.33 25.45 -2.56
C SER A 209 -19.00 24.05 -2.00
N GLU A 210 -18.70 23.09 -2.87
CA GLU A 210 -18.28 21.73 -2.46
C GLU A 210 -16.92 21.74 -1.75
N GLN A 211 -15.97 22.55 -2.23
CA GLN A 211 -14.67 22.72 -1.59
C GLN A 211 -14.81 23.36 -0.19
N ALA A 212 -15.65 24.38 -0.07
CA ALA A 212 -15.93 25.03 1.22
C ALA A 212 -16.59 24.06 2.20
N ARG A 213 -17.58 23.27 1.75
CA ARG A 213 -18.22 22.24 2.57
C ARG A 213 -17.23 21.19 3.05
N PHE A 214 -16.30 20.76 2.20
CA PHE A 214 -15.24 19.83 2.56
C PHE A 214 -14.31 20.39 3.65
N LEU A 215 -13.86 21.64 3.52
CA LEU A 215 -13.02 22.29 4.54
C LEU A 215 -13.77 22.51 5.84
N MET A 216 -15.07 22.83 5.76
CA MET A 216 -15.93 22.97 6.92
C MET A 216 -16.10 21.64 7.65
N ASP A 217 -16.33 20.54 6.93
CA ASP A 217 -16.41 19.20 7.49
C ASP A 217 -15.13 18.80 8.24
N ILE A 218 -13.95 19.04 7.65
CA ILE A 218 -12.65 18.82 8.33
C ILE A 218 -12.58 19.65 9.62
N SER A 219 -12.97 20.92 9.56
CA SER A 219 -12.90 21.83 10.71
C SER A 219 -13.84 21.41 11.85
N LEU A 220 -15.05 20.94 11.51
CA LEU A 220 -16.02 20.42 12.47
C LEU A 220 -15.49 19.14 13.12
N ARG A 221 -15.03 18.16 12.32
CA ARG A 221 -14.45 16.92 12.84
C ARG A 221 -13.24 17.17 13.74
N PHE A 222 -12.37 18.11 13.35
CA PHE A 222 -11.22 18.49 14.17
C PHE A 222 -11.67 19.06 15.51
N ARG A 223 -12.61 20.01 15.48
CA ARG A 223 -13.14 20.63 16.71
C ARG A 223 -13.78 19.59 17.62
N ASP A 224 -14.58 18.68 17.08
CA ASP A 224 -15.33 17.72 17.89
C ASP A 224 -14.38 16.72 18.57
N ILE A 225 -13.38 16.19 17.84
CA ILE A 225 -12.38 15.29 18.43
C ILE A 225 -11.43 16.04 19.39
N ALA A 226 -11.00 17.26 19.05
CA ALA A 226 -10.16 18.07 19.94
C ALA A 226 -10.88 18.43 21.24
N THR A 227 -12.18 18.78 21.16
CA THR A 227 -13.01 19.04 22.35
C THR A 227 -13.13 17.79 23.21
N SER A 228 -13.34 16.63 22.58
CA SER A 228 -13.37 15.34 23.28
C SER A 228 -12.02 15.03 23.95
N ALA A 229 -10.90 15.35 23.30
CA ALA A 229 -9.57 15.16 23.86
C ALA A 229 -9.32 16.02 25.11
N ILE A 230 -9.71 17.30 25.05
CA ILE A 230 -9.58 18.27 26.16
C ILE A 230 -10.49 17.91 27.33
N GLN A 231 -11.70 17.40 27.06
CA GLN A 231 -12.65 16.96 28.09
C GLN A 231 -12.37 15.53 28.60
N ALA A 232 -11.31 14.88 28.12
CA ALA A 232 -10.97 13.49 28.41
C ALA A 232 -12.09 12.46 28.10
N ARG A 233 -12.95 12.77 27.11
CA ARG A 233 -14.05 11.89 26.64
C ARG A 233 -13.57 10.98 25.52
N TYR A 234 -12.75 9.99 25.86
CA TYR A 234 -12.10 9.13 24.86
C TYR A 234 -12.99 8.02 24.28
N MET A 235 -14.14 7.74 24.90
CA MET A 235 -15.00 6.61 24.52
C MET A 235 -15.95 6.93 23.36
N GLU A 236 -16.09 8.21 23.00
CA GLU A 236 -17.04 8.64 21.96
C GLU A 236 -16.51 8.43 20.54
N THR A 237 -15.20 8.18 20.38
CA THR A 237 -14.58 8.04 19.05
C THR A 237 -13.57 6.89 19.00
N ASP A 238 -13.58 6.12 17.90
CA ASP A 238 -12.62 5.03 17.67
C ASP A 238 -11.17 5.52 17.49
N PHE A 239 -10.97 6.82 17.30
CA PHE A 239 -9.67 7.45 17.15
C PHE A 239 -8.75 7.15 18.34
N PHE A 240 -9.23 7.33 19.57
CA PHE A 240 -8.44 7.14 20.79
C PHE A 240 -8.21 5.67 21.16
N ASN A 241 -9.00 4.74 20.61
CA ASN A 241 -8.79 3.30 20.76
C ASN A 241 -7.58 2.83 19.93
N LYS A 242 -7.38 3.42 18.74
CA LYS A 242 -6.23 3.12 17.88
C LYS A 242 -4.96 3.84 18.29
N ALA A 243 -5.09 5.06 18.84
CA ALA A 243 -3.95 5.92 19.17
C ALA A 243 -3.96 6.35 20.64
N ILE A 244 -3.58 5.41 21.53
CA ILE A 244 -3.54 5.64 22.99
C ILE A 244 -2.60 6.80 23.35
N SER A 245 -1.48 6.95 22.64
CA SER A 245 -0.52 8.05 22.81
C SER A 245 -1.09 9.44 22.50
N LEU A 246 -2.26 9.52 21.84
CA LEU A 246 -2.93 10.78 21.52
C LEU A 246 -4.06 11.12 22.51
N LYS A 247 -4.17 10.39 23.63
CA LYS A 247 -5.05 10.77 24.76
C LYS A 247 -4.43 11.95 25.52
N LEU A 248 -4.63 13.14 24.95
CA LEU A 248 -3.91 14.36 25.32
C LEU A 248 -3.85 14.61 26.84
N VAL A 249 -5.00 14.70 27.51
CA VAL A 249 -5.07 14.96 28.97
C VAL A 249 -4.38 13.86 29.77
N THR A 250 -4.55 12.58 29.42
CA THR A 250 -3.86 11.48 30.11
C THR A 250 -2.34 11.60 29.99
N VAL A 251 -1.82 11.83 28.79
CA VAL A 251 -0.37 11.92 28.57
C VAL A 251 0.21 13.18 29.24
N MET A 252 -0.50 14.31 29.18
CA MET A 252 -0.12 15.54 29.88
C MET A 252 -0.11 15.35 31.39
N PHE A 253 -1.12 14.68 31.95
CA PHE A 253 -1.20 14.42 33.39
C PHE A 253 -0.02 13.55 33.86
N ASN A 254 0.27 12.46 33.15
CA ASN A 254 1.41 11.60 33.46
C ASN A 254 2.75 12.36 33.38
N ARG A 255 2.90 13.26 32.40
CA ARG A 255 4.09 14.11 32.30
C ARG A 255 4.18 15.13 33.43
N GLY A 256 3.04 15.66 33.87
CA GLY A 256 2.91 16.56 35.02
C GLY A 256 3.27 15.89 36.33
N GLU A 257 2.83 14.65 36.57
CA GLU A 257 3.26 13.87 37.74
C GLU A 257 4.76 13.63 37.73
N LYS A 258 5.34 13.29 36.58
CA LYS A 258 6.79 13.15 36.44
C LYS A 258 7.52 14.46 36.74
N PHE A 259 7.02 15.58 36.23
CA PHE A 259 7.58 16.91 36.54
C PHE A 259 7.51 17.22 38.04
N ALA A 260 6.40 16.91 38.71
CA ALA A 260 6.27 17.13 40.14
C ALA A 260 7.29 16.30 40.94
N ASN A 261 7.51 15.04 40.54
CA ASN A 261 8.53 14.18 41.15
C ASN A 261 9.95 14.71 40.88
N ASP A 262 10.26 15.07 39.63
CA ASP A 262 11.55 15.64 39.26
C ASP A 262 11.82 16.95 40.03
N MET A 263 10.78 17.77 40.23
CA MET A 263 10.87 19.00 41.03
C MET A 263 11.12 18.72 42.52
N ALA A 264 10.46 17.70 43.08
CA ALA A 264 10.62 17.36 44.49
C ALA A 264 12.00 16.73 44.80
N GLU A 265 12.54 15.97 43.85
CA GLU A 265 13.79 15.22 44.05
C GLU A 265 15.03 16.02 43.63
N PHE A 266 14.96 16.81 42.55
CA PHE A 266 16.15 17.39 41.91
C PHE A 266 16.18 18.92 41.83
N ALA A 267 15.07 19.63 42.10
CA ALA A 267 15.01 21.07 41.86
C ALA A 267 15.80 21.90 42.88
N HIS A 268 16.13 21.35 44.04
CA HIS A 268 16.96 22.03 45.04
C HIS A 268 18.45 21.88 44.75
N ALA A 269 19.22 22.90 45.13
CA ALA A 269 20.67 22.89 45.00
C ALA A 269 21.32 21.94 46.02
N LEU A 270 20.90 22.02 47.29
CA LEU A 270 21.38 21.15 48.38
C LEU A 270 20.23 20.36 48.98
N ASN A 271 20.42 19.08 49.24
CA ASN A 271 19.44 18.24 49.92
C ASN A 271 19.14 18.77 51.32
N PHE A 272 17.85 18.88 51.65
CA PHE A 272 17.42 19.12 53.02
C PHE A 272 17.77 17.89 53.86
N ASN A 273 18.48 18.11 54.96
CA ASN A 273 18.92 17.03 55.83
C ASN A 273 17.69 16.48 56.58
N THR A 274 17.18 15.32 56.16
CA THR A 274 15.99 14.69 56.76
C THR A 274 16.31 13.83 57.98
N SER A 275 17.60 13.63 58.29
CA SER A 275 18.01 12.88 59.48
C SER A 275 18.21 13.80 60.68
N HIS A 276 17.46 13.54 61.76
CA HIS A 276 17.69 14.07 63.10
C HIS A 276 18.96 13.46 63.73
N HIS A 277 20.09 13.46 63.03
CA HIS A 277 21.36 13.17 63.66
C HIS A 277 21.91 14.47 64.22
N THR A 278 21.52 14.77 65.46
CA THR A 278 22.20 15.70 66.37
C THR A 278 23.54 15.10 66.81
N GLY A 279 24.36 14.71 65.84
CA GLY A 279 25.76 14.36 66.04
C GLY A 279 26.56 15.63 65.85
N ASP A 280 27.25 16.04 66.92
CA ASP A 280 28.15 17.18 67.00
C ASP A 280 29.06 17.26 65.76
N ILE A 281 28.71 18.15 64.82
CA ILE A 281 29.57 18.45 63.66
C ILE A 281 30.61 19.42 64.19
N GLY A 282 31.68 18.85 64.74
CA GLY A 282 32.92 19.58 65.00
C GLY A 282 33.34 20.35 63.75
N ASP A 283 33.92 21.53 63.97
CA ASP A 283 34.41 22.47 62.96
C ASP A 283 35.23 21.75 61.87
N LEU A 284 34.55 21.29 60.84
CA LEU A 284 35.16 20.86 59.60
C LEU A 284 35.34 22.10 58.74
N ASP A 285 36.59 22.29 58.32
CA ASP A 285 37.06 23.39 57.50
C ASP A 285 36.08 23.74 56.37
N VAL A 286 35.82 25.04 56.25
CA VAL A 286 34.79 25.66 55.39
C VAL A 286 35.14 25.53 53.89
N ASP A 287 36.29 24.94 53.56
CA ASP A 287 36.89 24.97 52.21
C ASP A 287 36.94 23.62 51.46
N CYS A 288 36.29 22.55 51.95
CA CYS A 288 36.33 21.24 51.30
C CYS A 288 34.98 20.70 50.81
N LEU A 289 34.15 21.54 50.18
CA LEU A 289 33.15 21.01 49.25
C LEU A 289 33.89 20.58 47.96
N VAL A 290 34.35 19.33 47.93
CA VAL A 290 34.88 18.73 46.71
C VAL A 290 33.71 18.58 45.74
N PHE A 291 33.63 19.48 44.75
CA PHE A 291 32.71 19.45 43.63
C PHE A 291 33.11 18.30 42.68
N SER A 292 32.88 17.05 43.06
CA SER A 292 33.06 15.92 42.15
C SER A 292 31.89 15.84 41.17
N ASP A 293 32.19 15.50 39.91
CA ASP A 293 31.24 15.38 38.78
C ASP A 293 29.91 14.74 39.19
N LEU A 294 28.89 15.58 39.40
CA LEU A 294 27.53 15.13 39.69
C LEU A 294 26.90 14.59 38.42
N GLU A 295 26.33 13.39 38.50
CA GLU A 295 25.45 12.87 37.46
C GLU A 295 24.37 13.90 37.11
N THR A 296 24.12 14.08 35.82
CA THR A 296 23.13 15.03 35.33
C THR A 296 21.80 14.34 35.03
N VAL A 297 20.70 15.05 35.29
CA VAL A 297 19.33 14.58 35.09
C VAL A 297 18.75 15.32 33.87
N PRO A 298 18.16 14.60 32.89
CA PRO A 298 17.53 15.24 31.75
C PRO A 298 16.27 15.99 32.19
N THR A 299 16.10 17.22 31.71
CA THR A 299 14.91 18.04 31.96
C THR A 299 13.77 17.71 31.01
N ARG A 300 14.09 17.06 29.88
CA ARG A 300 13.16 16.65 28.83
C ARG A 300 13.00 15.14 28.76
N HIS A 301 11.75 14.71 28.61
CA HIS A 301 11.36 13.28 28.56
C HIS A 301 10.52 12.92 27.34
N VAL A 302 10.26 13.89 26.45
CA VAL A 302 9.51 13.70 25.20
C VAL A 302 10.41 14.07 24.03
N THR A 303 10.50 13.19 23.04
CA THR A 303 11.26 13.46 21.81
C THR A 303 10.49 14.44 20.93
N ASP A 304 11.18 15.45 20.43
CA ASP A 304 10.57 16.40 19.50
C ASP A 304 10.28 15.77 18.14
N PRO A 305 9.05 15.97 17.62
CA PRO A 305 8.81 15.94 16.19
C PRO A 305 9.77 16.89 15.47
N GLU A 306 10.35 16.48 14.34
CA GLU A 306 11.35 17.25 13.58
C GLU A 306 10.90 18.68 13.28
N GLU A 307 9.59 18.86 13.10
CA GLU A 307 8.90 20.09 12.75
C GLU A 307 8.91 21.20 13.82
N ILE A 308 9.19 20.90 15.10
CA ILE A 308 9.15 21.88 16.20
C ILE A 308 10.45 21.96 17.01
N ARG A 309 11.53 21.36 16.49
CA ARG A 309 12.86 21.44 17.12
C ARG A 309 13.33 22.88 17.31
N ASP A 310 13.01 23.78 16.39
CA ASP A 310 13.41 25.20 16.48
C ASP A 310 12.57 26.02 17.49
N VAL A 311 11.42 25.48 17.91
CA VAL A 311 10.47 26.17 18.78
C VAL A 311 10.70 25.79 20.25
N THR A 312 10.98 24.52 20.49
CA THR A 312 11.25 23.97 21.83
C THR A 312 12.67 24.33 22.29
N GLU A 313 12.90 24.32 23.60
CA GLU A 313 14.27 24.48 24.12
C GLU A 313 15.00 23.13 24.10
N GLU A 314 16.30 23.16 23.81
CA GLU A 314 17.14 21.97 23.88
C GLU A 314 17.15 21.41 25.31
N ASN A 315 17.40 20.10 25.44
CA ASN A 315 17.50 19.46 26.74
C ASN A 315 18.70 20.04 27.50
N ASP A 316 18.45 20.88 28.49
CA ASP A 316 19.44 21.44 29.41
C ASP A 316 19.53 20.53 30.64
N PRO A 317 20.53 19.65 30.74
CA PRO A 317 20.59 18.65 31.81
C PRO A 317 21.06 19.30 33.12
N ILE A 318 20.32 19.09 34.20
CA ILE A 318 20.61 19.69 35.50
C ILE A 318 21.48 18.77 36.37
N PRO A 319 22.41 19.29 37.17
CA PRO A 319 23.18 18.47 38.10
C PRO A 319 22.31 17.96 39.26
N GLN A 320 22.60 16.77 39.77
CA GLN A 320 21.96 16.26 40.99
C GLN A 320 22.16 17.20 42.19
N PRO A 321 21.23 17.23 43.17
CA PRO A 321 21.42 17.99 44.40
C PRO A 321 22.64 17.52 45.20
N TYR A 322 23.35 18.47 45.82
CA TYR A 322 24.44 18.16 46.73
C TYR A 322 23.89 17.43 47.97
N ARG A 323 24.46 16.26 48.28
CA ARG A 323 23.91 15.37 49.32
C ARG A 323 24.18 15.82 50.76
N GLN A 324 25.16 16.70 50.98
CA GLN A 324 25.60 17.12 52.31
C GLN A 324 25.97 18.60 52.33
N GLY A 325 26.12 19.17 53.53
CA GLY A 325 26.65 20.52 53.70
C GLY A 325 25.61 21.64 53.75
N ILE A 326 24.30 21.35 53.78
CA ILE A 326 23.26 22.39 53.86
C ILE A 326 23.42 23.28 55.11
N LEU A 327 23.78 22.72 56.27
CA LEU A 327 23.99 23.49 57.51
C LEU A 327 25.25 24.36 57.43
N SER A 328 26.34 23.84 56.86
CA SER A 328 27.59 24.59 56.66
C SER A 328 27.39 25.74 55.65
N TRP A 329 26.67 25.46 54.57
CA TRP A 329 26.22 26.46 53.59
C TRP A 329 25.36 27.53 54.25
N LEU A 330 24.32 27.15 55.02
CA LEU A 330 23.43 28.10 55.69
C LEU A 330 24.19 28.97 56.69
N LYS A 331 25.13 28.40 57.45
CA LYS A 331 26.02 29.14 58.36
C LYS A 331 26.88 30.16 57.61
N ARG A 332 27.43 29.80 56.43
CA ARG A 332 28.20 30.70 55.57
C ARG A 332 27.33 31.85 55.06
N VAL A 333 26.21 31.54 54.42
CA VAL A 333 25.27 32.56 53.90
C VAL A 333 24.80 33.50 55.02
N HIS A 334 24.54 32.97 56.22
CA HIS A 334 24.20 33.77 57.38
C HIS A 334 25.36 34.68 57.84
N ARG A 335 26.60 34.18 57.91
CA ARG A 335 27.78 35.01 58.25
C ARG A 335 27.97 36.15 57.25
N ASP A 336 27.81 35.85 55.96
CA ASP A 336 28.03 36.81 54.87
C ASP A 336 26.90 37.85 54.75
N SER A 337 25.70 37.52 55.26
CA SER A 337 24.50 38.37 55.16
C SER A 337 24.10 39.04 56.49
N ARG A 338 24.93 38.97 57.54
CA ARG A 338 24.64 39.56 58.86
C ARG A 338 24.70 41.09 58.81
N GLY A 339 23.60 41.74 59.20
CA GLY A 339 23.54 43.18 59.48
C GLY A 339 23.80 43.50 60.96
N PHE A 340 23.44 44.72 61.39
CA PHE A 340 23.62 45.20 62.78
C PHE A 340 22.68 44.58 63.83
N GLU A 341 21.93 43.52 63.48
CA GLU A 341 20.92 42.93 64.38
C GLU A 341 21.53 41.98 65.42
N LEU A 342 21.13 42.13 66.69
CA LEU A 342 21.45 41.19 67.76
C LEU A 342 20.34 40.14 67.91
N GLY A 343 20.64 38.90 67.51
CA GLY A 343 19.88 37.71 67.93
C GLY A 343 18.65 37.36 67.09
N THR A 344 18.26 38.18 66.11
CA THR A 344 17.18 37.87 65.16
C THR A 344 17.70 37.51 63.77
N SER A 345 17.05 36.57 63.09
CA SER A 345 17.33 36.26 61.69
C SER A 345 16.61 37.27 60.79
N HIS A 346 17.37 38.06 60.03
CA HIS A 346 16.80 39.00 59.06
C HIS A 346 16.09 38.27 57.91
N SER A 347 14.94 38.79 57.47
CA SER A 347 14.11 38.19 56.41
C SER A 347 14.86 38.02 55.07
N SER A 348 15.89 38.83 54.82
CA SER A 348 16.72 38.71 53.61
C SER A 348 17.46 37.39 53.49
N LEU A 349 17.76 36.71 54.61
CA LEU A 349 18.45 35.42 54.59
C LEU A 349 17.61 34.35 53.87
N LEU A 350 16.30 34.35 54.10
CA LEU A 350 15.39 33.44 53.41
C LEU A 350 15.37 33.71 51.90
N LEU A 351 15.39 34.98 51.50
CA LEU A 351 15.38 35.35 50.07
C LEU A 351 16.64 34.89 49.33
N VAL A 352 17.81 35.08 49.94
CA VAL A 352 19.09 34.67 49.34
C VAL A 352 19.18 33.14 49.27
N THR A 353 18.84 32.46 50.36
CA THR A 353 18.88 30.99 50.41
C THR A 353 17.88 30.35 49.45
N MET A 354 16.67 30.91 49.33
CA MET A 354 15.65 30.41 48.41
C MET A 354 16.03 30.67 46.95
N ARG A 355 16.71 31.77 46.65
CA ARG A 355 17.24 32.06 45.30
C ARG A 355 18.26 31.01 44.86
N GLU A 356 19.24 30.70 45.70
CA GLU A 356 20.26 29.68 45.39
C GLU A 356 19.65 28.27 45.32
N GLN A 357 18.68 27.95 46.19
CA GLN A 357 17.98 26.67 46.12
C GLN A 357 17.10 26.52 44.87
N ALA A 358 16.65 27.63 44.29
CA ALA A 358 15.76 27.63 43.13
C ALA A 358 16.49 27.76 41.77
N GLU A 359 17.83 27.69 41.75
CA GLU A 359 18.64 27.88 40.53
C GLU A 359 18.20 26.96 39.37
N LYS A 360 17.82 25.71 39.67
CA LYS A 360 17.44 24.68 38.69
C LYS A 360 15.99 24.76 38.21
N TRP A 361 15.15 25.57 38.85
CA TRP A 361 13.71 25.60 38.59
C TRP A 361 13.40 26.06 37.16
N ARG A 362 14.19 27.00 36.64
CA ARG A 362 14.03 27.51 35.28
C ARG A 362 14.22 26.39 34.25
N SER A 363 15.32 25.66 34.29
CA SER A 363 15.62 24.59 33.32
C SER A 363 14.59 23.46 33.39
N LEU A 364 14.18 23.05 34.60
CA LEU A 364 13.12 22.05 34.78
C LEU A 364 11.76 22.52 34.23
N ALA A 365 11.36 23.76 34.53
CA ALA A 365 10.09 24.32 34.06
C ALA A 365 10.10 24.47 32.53
N MET A 366 11.19 24.96 31.94
CA MET A 366 11.31 25.10 30.49
C MET A 366 11.33 23.76 29.76
N GLY A 367 11.99 22.74 30.32
CA GLY A 367 11.95 21.37 29.81
C GLY A 367 10.53 20.79 29.83
N TYR A 368 9.78 20.99 30.93
CA TYR A 368 8.39 20.56 31.04
C TYR A 368 7.47 21.28 30.03
N ILE A 369 7.58 22.60 29.90
CA ILE A 369 6.79 23.37 28.94
C ILE A 369 7.10 22.90 27.51
N SER A 370 8.37 22.66 27.19
CA SER A 370 8.79 22.13 25.88
C SER A 370 8.19 20.75 25.59
N ASP A 371 8.19 19.85 26.57
CA ASP A 371 7.55 18.54 26.43
C ASP A 371 6.03 18.66 26.24
N VAL A 372 5.36 19.56 26.96
CA VAL A 372 3.92 19.82 26.77
C VAL A 372 3.63 20.34 25.35
N ILE A 373 4.44 21.27 24.84
CA ILE A 373 4.31 21.76 23.46
C ILE A 373 4.48 20.59 22.48
N ALA A 374 5.45 19.71 22.69
CA ALA A 374 5.68 18.56 21.83
C ALA A 374 4.53 17.55 21.84
N LEU A 375 3.92 17.31 23.00
CA LEU A 375 2.75 16.46 23.14
C LEU A 375 1.52 17.04 22.42
N ILE A 376 1.27 18.34 22.59
CA ILE A 376 0.16 19.04 21.90
C ILE A 376 0.39 19.00 20.37
N HIS A 377 1.62 19.23 19.92
CA HIS A 377 1.94 19.19 18.50
C HIS A 377 1.74 17.79 17.90
N SER A 378 2.22 16.75 18.59
CA SER A 378 2.03 15.36 18.21
C SER A 378 0.56 14.98 18.14
N PHE A 379 -0.25 15.47 19.08
CA PHE A 379 -1.71 15.35 19.05
C PHE A 379 -2.33 15.99 17.81
N ILE A 380 -1.98 17.24 17.50
CA ILE A 380 -2.51 17.97 16.34
C ILE A 380 -2.17 17.25 15.03
N ILE A 381 -0.92 16.82 14.83
CA ILE A 381 -0.51 16.08 13.63
C ILE A 381 -1.25 14.74 13.55
N GLY A 382 -1.30 13.98 14.64
CA GLY A 382 -1.98 12.70 14.68
C GLY A 382 -3.47 12.84 14.36
N LEU A 383 -4.10 13.92 14.81
CA LEU A 383 -5.49 14.25 14.51
C LEU A 383 -5.69 14.60 13.04
N PHE A 384 -4.82 15.44 12.44
CA PHE A 384 -4.93 15.76 11.02
C PHE A 384 -4.71 14.54 10.12
N LYS A 385 -3.75 13.66 10.44
CA LYS A 385 -3.54 12.39 9.74
C LYS A 385 -4.78 11.49 9.75
N HIS A 386 -5.59 11.57 10.80
CA HIS A 386 -6.83 10.80 10.90
C HIS A 386 -7.99 11.44 10.12
N ILE A 387 -8.11 12.78 10.15
CA ILE A 387 -9.25 13.49 9.56
C ILE A 387 -9.09 13.72 8.06
N VAL A 388 -7.86 14.01 7.62
CA VAL A 388 -7.53 14.44 6.25
C VAL A 388 -7.09 13.23 5.43
N PRO A 389 -7.87 12.81 4.40
CA PRO A 389 -7.52 11.63 3.60
C PRO A 389 -6.45 11.88 2.53
N SER A 390 -6.10 13.15 2.26
CA SER A 390 -5.22 13.54 1.16
C SER A 390 -3.92 14.15 1.67
N ASP A 391 -2.79 13.56 1.33
CA ASP A 391 -1.45 13.99 1.78
C ASP A 391 -1.13 15.44 1.39
N ASN A 392 -1.46 15.86 0.17
CA ASN A 392 -1.26 17.24 -0.29
C ASN A 392 -1.99 18.29 0.55
N VAL A 393 -3.17 17.93 1.09
CA VAL A 393 -3.97 18.82 1.94
C VAL A 393 -3.39 18.82 3.35
N LEU A 394 -2.96 17.65 3.82
CA LEU A 394 -2.32 17.46 5.12
C LEU A 394 -1.05 18.32 5.25
N GLU A 395 -0.16 18.33 4.25
CA GLU A 395 1.06 19.15 4.27
C GLU A 395 0.77 20.66 4.39
N LYS A 396 -0.25 21.14 3.69
CA LYS A 396 -0.70 22.55 3.78
C LYS A 396 -1.27 22.90 5.16
N PHE A 397 -1.96 21.95 5.81
CA PHE A 397 -2.44 22.16 7.18
C PHE A 397 -1.28 22.15 8.18
N ASN A 398 -0.34 21.20 8.06
CA ASN A 398 0.80 21.08 8.96
C ASN A 398 1.67 22.34 8.92
N SER A 399 2.06 22.81 7.73
CA SER A 399 2.81 24.07 7.55
C SER A 399 2.08 25.28 8.15
N GLY A 400 0.76 25.37 7.95
CA GLY A 400 -0.06 26.43 8.54
C GLY A 400 -0.13 26.37 10.08
N THR A 401 -0.16 25.18 10.67
CA THR A 401 -0.18 25.00 12.13
C THR A 401 1.16 25.28 12.79
N GLN A 402 2.27 24.88 12.16
CA GLN A 402 3.62 25.23 12.62
C GLN A 402 3.76 26.75 12.77
N GLY A 403 3.36 27.52 11.75
CA GLY A 403 3.41 28.99 11.80
C GLY A 403 2.61 29.61 12.96
N LYS A 404 1.50 28.99 13.38
CA LYS A 404 0.71 29.47 14.54
C LYS A 404 1.34 29.08 15.87
N ILE A 405 1.88 27.87 15.98
CA ILE A 405 2.55 27.38 17.18
C ILE A 405 3.84 28.17 17.42
N SER A 406 4.65 28.40 16.38
CA SER A 406 5.87 29.22 16.46
C SER A 406 5.55 30.66 16.87
N ARG A 407 4.44 31.24 16.41
CA ARG A 407 4.00 32.58 16.86
C ARG A 407 3.61 32.58 18.33
N SER A 408 2.83 31.59 18.77
CA SER A 408 2.39 31.47 20.17
C SER A 408 3.56 31.23 21.13
N ALA A 409 4.51 30.38 20.73
CA ALA A 409 5.73 30.10 21.49
C ALA A 409 6.74 31.26 21.46
N GLY A 410 6.86 31.95 20.32
CA GLY A 410 7.70 33.15 20.18
C GLY A 410 7.24 34.31 21.07
N THR A 411 5.93 34.52 21.24
CA THR A 411 5.40 35.48 22.21
C THR A 411 5.78 35.14 23.66
N HIS A 412 5.96 33.86 24.00
CA HIS A 412 6.41 33.43 25.32
C HIS A 412 7.93 33.55 25.52
N LYS A 413 8.75 33.33 24.48
CA LYS A 413 10.21 33.59 24.53
C LYS A 413 10.51 35.08 24.76
N ILE A 414 9.71 35.98 24.21
CA ILE A 414 9.88 37.44 24.42
C ILE A 414 9.49 37.86 25.84
N SER A 415 8.51 37.20 26.47
CA SER A 415 8.07 37.55 27.84
C SER A 415 8.92 36.93 28.95
N THR A 416 9.82 35.98 28.64
CA THR A 416 10.69 35.30 29.61
C THR A 416 12.14 35.81 29.60
N GLN A 417 12.49 36.69 28.66
CA GLN A 417 13.76 37.42 28.62
C GLN A 417 13.72 38.81 29.28
N SER A 418 12.53 39.26 29.70
CA SER A 418 12.30 40.45 30.53
C SER A 418 11.98 40.04 31.96
#